data_AF-Q5V714-F1
#
_entry.id   AF-Q5V714-F1
#
_cell.length_a   1.000
_cell.length_b   1.000
_cell.length_c   1.000
_cell.angle_alpha   90.00
_cell.angle_beta   90.00
_cell.angle_gamma   90.00
#
_symmetry.space_group_name_H-M   'P 1'
#
loop_
_entity.id
_entity.type
_entity.pdbx_description
1 polymer ?
#
loop_
_entity_poly.entity_id
_entity_poly.type
_entity_poly.pdbx_seq_one_letter_code
_entity_poly.pdbx_strand_id
1 'polypeptide(L)'
;MSDLSTADQIAMYVGGGLVVLGVVVIGLLDMLLGAGHPVDSEGAIEHAAVVPIDIRAGIILLGLVIWGLVAVYKFAAGSAPSGSTTGQTPSGMDD
;
A
#
# COMPACT_ATOMS: atom_id res chain seq x y z
N MET A 1 -11.78 14.14 -2.87
CA MET A 1 -11.98 12.80 -2.27
C MET A 1 -13.47 12.47 -2.19
N SER A 2 -14.28 12.95 -3.14
CA SER A 2 -15.74 13.06 -2.99
C SER A 2 -16.52 11.94 -3.70
N ASP A 3 -15.85 11.17 -4.57
CA ASP A 3 -16.49 10.22 -5.49
C ASP A 3 -16.01 8.77 -5.32
N LEU A 4 -15.45 8.42 -4.16
CA LEU A 4 -15.11 7.02 -3.86
C LEU A 4 -16.28 6.38 -3.11
N SER A 5 -16.73 5.24 -3.61
CA SER A 5 -17.60 4.34 -2.83
C SER A 5 -16.94 4.02 -1.49
N THR A 6 -17.75 3.79 -0.44
CA THR A 6 -17.25 3.34 0.86
C THR A 6 -16.37 2.09 0.73
N ALA A 7 -16.70 1.18 -0.20
CA ALA A 7 -15.90 0.00 -0.46
C ALA A 7 -14.52 0.34 -1.06
N ASP A 8 -14.47 1.29 -1.99
CA ASP A 8 -13.23 1.79 -2.58
C ASP A 8 -12.35 2.46 -1.51
N GLN A 9 -12.96 3.25 -0.63
CA GLN A 9 -12.24 3.92 0.45
C GLN A 9 -11.64 2.90 1.43
N ILE A 10 -12.41 1.89 1.83
CA ILE A 10 -11.92 0.81 2.69
C ILE A 10 -10.79 0.06 2.01
N ALA A 11 -10.93 -0.31 0.73
CA ALA A 11 -9.87 -1.02 0.01
C ALA A 11 -8.58 -0.19 -0.10
N MET A 12 -8.70 1.13 -0.31
CA MET A 12 -7.55 2.02 -0.34
C MET A 12 -6.84 2.08 1.02
N TYR A 13 -7.59 2.26 2.12
CA TYR A 13 -7.01 2.31 3.46
C TYR A 13 -6.45 0.97 3.93
N VAL A 14 -7.15 -0.13 3.69
CA VAL A 14 -6.71 -1.48 4.11
C VAL A 14 -5.52 -1.91 3.28
N GLY A 15 -5.58 -1.81 1.94
CA GLY A 15 -4.48 -2.17 1.06
C GLY A 15 -3.22 -1.35 1.37
N GLY A 16 -3.36 -0.02 1.42
CA GLY A 16 -2.24 0.87 1.72
C GLY A 16 -1.73 0.74 3.14
N GLY A 17 -2.64 0.57 4.11
CA GLY A 17 -2.30 0.34 5.51
C GLY A 17 -1.48 -0.93 5.70
N LEU A 18 -1.83 -2.02 5.04
CA LEU A 18 -1.06 -3.27 5.09
C LEU A 18 0.33 -3.12 4.46
N VAL A 19 0.44 -2.41 3.32
CA VAL A 19 1.75 -2.13 2.71
C VAL A 19 2.63 -1.28 3.63
N VAL A 20 2.10 -0.19 4.19
CA VAL A 20 2.83 0.68 5.12
C VAL A 20 3.21 -0.06 6.40
N LEU A 21 2.31 -0.87 6.93
CA LEU A 21 2.58 -1.73 8.09
C LEU A 21 3.75 -2.68 7.80
N GLY A 22 3.69 -3.41 6.69
CA GLY A 22 4.70 -4.40 6.34
C GLY A 22 6.07 -3.81 6.00
N VAL A 23 6.09 -2.67 5.29
CA VAL A 23 7.34 -2.03 4.85
C VAL A 23 7.92 -1.15 5.94
N VAL A 24 7.15 -0.19 6.46
CA VAL A 24 7.67 0.85 7.34
C VAL A 24 7.61 0.41 8.79
N VAL A 25 6.46 -0.01 9.29
CA VAL A 25 6.31 -0.31 10.72
C VAL A 25 7.12 -1.53 11.11
N ILE A 26 6.95 -2.66 10.41
CA ILE A 26 7.74 -3.86 10.64
C ILE A 26 9.22 -3.60 10.28
N GLY A 27 9.50 -2.76 9.27
CA GLY A 27 10.84 -2.25 8.94
C GLY A 27 11.55 -1.64 10.14
N LEU A 28 10.90 -0.65 10.74
CA LEU A 28 11.43 0.10 11.88
C LEU A 28 11.52 -0.76 13.14
N LEU A 29 10.54 -1.64 13.38
CA LEU A 29 10.61 -2.59 14.50
C LEU A 29 11.81 -3.51 14.39
N ASP A 30 12.08 -4.03 13.19
CA ASP A 30 13.21 -4.92 12.94
C ASP A 30 14.55 -4.18 13.03
N MET A 31 14.62 -2.90 12.62
CA MET A 31 15.81 -2.07 12.82
C MET A 31 16.07 -1.74 14.30
N LEU A 32 15.02 -1.50 15.08
CA LEU A 32 15.15 -1.08 16.47
C LEU A 32 15.38 -2.25 17.43
N LEU A 33 14.80 -3.42 17.11
CA LEU A 33 14.75 -4.59 18.00
C LEU A 33 15.48 -5.82 17.43
N GLY A 34 15.98 -5.77 16.19
CA GLY A 34 16.65 -6.88 15.53
C GLY A 34 17.93 -7.31 16.23
N ALA A 35 18.09 -8.63 16.40
CA ALA A 35 19.27 -9.21 17.01
C ALA A 35 20.51 -9.02 16.11
N GLY A 36 21.61 -8.57 16.71
CA GLY A 36 22.88 -8.43 16.03
C GLY A 36 23.41 -9.81 15.61
N HIS A 37 23.59 -9.99 14.30
CA HIS A 37 24.15 -11.14 13.58
C HIS A 37 24.90 -12.16 14.45
N PRO A 38 24.19 -13.08 15.15
CA PRO A 38 24.86 -14.17 15.83
C PRO A 38 25.50 -15.08 14.78
N VAL A 39 26.78 -15.34 14.97
CA VAL A 39 27.50 -16.35 14.20
C VAL A 39 27.34 -17.69 14.92
N ASP A 40 27.02 -18.74 14.18
CA ASP A 40 27.03 -20.10 14.71
C ASP A 40 28.48 -20.57 14.95
N SER A 41 28.63 -21.79 15.48
CA SER A 41 29.94 -22.36 15.82
C SER A 41 30.78 -22.69 14.58
N GLU A 42 30.14 -22.73 13.42
CA GLU A 42 30.69 -23.01 12.10
C GLU A 42 30.97 -21.71 11.30
N GLY A 43 30.64 -20.55 11.87
CA GLY A 43 30.82 -19.23 11.27
C GLY A 43 29.72 -18.80 10.30
N ALA A 44 28.58 -19.50 10.24
CA ALA A 44 27.42 -19.07 9.48
C ALA A 44 26.69 -17.94 10.21
N ILE A 45 26.24 -16.93 9.46
CA ILE A 45 25.49 -15.80 10.01
C ILE A 45 24.02 -16.18 10.04
N GLU A 46 23.47 -16.38 11.24
CA GLU A 46 22.03 -16.58 11.41
C GLU A 46 21.34 -15.23 11.56
N HIS A 47 20.54 -14.85 10.56
CA HIS A 47 19.68 -13.66 10.64
C HIS A 47 18.36 -14.01 11.32
N ALA A 48 18.31 -13.86 12.65
CA ALA A 48 17.07 -13.89 13.40
C ALA A 48 16.34 -12.53 13.29
N ALA A 49 15.53 -12.37 12.25
CA ALA A 49 14.63 -11.21 12.13
C ALA A 49 13.57 -11.23 13.24
N VAL A 50 13.20 -10.06 13.75
CA VAL A 50 12.17 -9.91 14.80
C VAL A 50 10.82 -10.42 14.31
N VAL A 51 10.54 -10.15 13.04
CA VAL A 51 9.37 -10.68 12.33
C VAL A 51 9.85 -11.56 11.19
N PRO A 52 9.45 -12.85 11.16
CA PRO A 52 9.84 -13.77 10.10
C PRO A 52 9.52 -13.22 8.71
N ILE A 53 10.39 -13.52 7.75
CA ILE A 53 10.29 -12.98 6.39
C ILE A 53 8.96 -13.35 5.71
N ASP A 54 8.45 -14.56 5.94
CA ASP A 54 7.20 -15.04 5.35
C ASP A 54 5.99 -14.22 5.82
N ILE A 55 5.97 -13.82 7.10
CA ILE A 55 4.90 -13.00 7.66
C ILE A 55 4.96 -11.58 7.12
N ARG A 56 6.16 -10.97 7.10
CA ARG A 56 6.33 -9.62 6.55
C ARG A 56 5.93 -9.58 5.08
N ALA A 57 6.47 -10.51 4.28
CA ALA A 57 6.17 -10.60 2.86
C ALA A 57 4.68 -10.86 2.61
N GLY A 58 4.07 -11.75 3.39
CA GLY A 58 2.64 -12.04 3.31
C GLY A 58 1.74 -10.83 3.55
N ILE A 59 2.05 -10.00 4.56
CA ILE A 59 1.29 -8.77 4.85
C ILE A 59 1.37 -7.77 3.69
N ILE A 60 2.57 -7.56 3.15
CA ILE A 60 2.80 -6.64 2.02
C ILE A 60 2.06 -7.15 0.78
N LEU A 61 2.23 -8.45 0.46
CA LEU A 61 1.57 -9.07 -0.66
C LEU A 61 0.05 -8.98 -0.54
N LEU A 62 -0.52 -9.20 0.65
CA LEU A 62 -1.96 -9.06 0.86
C LEU A 62 -2.45 -7.64 0.55
N GLY A 63 -1.73 -6.62 1.00
CA GLY A 63 -2.05 -5.22 0.68
C GLY A 63 -1.99 -4.94 -0.83
N LEU A 64 -0.95 -5.44 -1.49
CA LEU A 64 -0.79 -5.33 -2.94
C LEU A 64 -1.85 -6.10 -3.72
N VAL A 65 -2.28 -7.26 -3.25
CA VAL A 65 -3.36 -8.04 -3.87
C VAL A 65 -4.68 -7.27 -3.79
N ILE A 66 -5.00 -6.67 -2.64
CA ILE A 66 -6.22 -5.86 -2.50
C ILE A 66 -6.19 -4.69 -3.49
N TRP A 67 -5.10 -3.94 -3.55
CA TRP A 67 -4.96 -2.84 -4.51
C TRP A 67 -4.95 -3.31 -5.96
N GLY A 68 -4.26 -4.41 -6.26
CA GLY A 68 -4.21 -5.00 -7.59
C GLY A 68 -5.60 -5.41 -8.07
N LEU A 69 -6.40 -6.06 -7.21
CA LEU A 69 -7.77 -6.44 -7.54
C LEU A 69 -8.67 -5.22 -7.78
N VAL A 70 -8.57 -4.18 -6.94
CA VAL A 70 -9.33 -2.94 -7.16
C VAL A 70 -8.89 -2.26 -8.45
N ALA A 71 -7.59 -2.18 -8.73
CA ALA A 71 -7.08 -1.60 -9.97
C ALA A 71 -7.59 -2.35 -11.20
N VAL A 72 -7.52 -3.69 -11.19
CA VAL A 72 -8.05 -4.54 -12.27
C VAL A 72 -9.56 -4.37 -12.43
N TYR A 73 -10.32 -4.36 -11.33
CA TYR A 73 -11.76 -4.15 -11.36
C TYR A 73 -12.11 -2.79 -11.99
N LYS A 74 -11.48 -1.70 -11.54
CA LYS A 74 -11.76 -0.35 -12.05
C LYS A 74 -11.37 -0.20 -13.52
N PHE A 75 -10.26 -0.83 -13.91
CA PHE A 75 -9.80 -0.87 -15.30
C PHE A 75 -10.80 -1.62 -16.19
N ALA A 76 -11.25 -2.82 -15.77
CA ALA A 76 -12.20 -3.62 -16.53
C ALA A 76 -13.62 -3.00 -16.56
N ALA A 77 -14.04 -2.35 -15.47
CA ALA A 77 -15.35 -1.73 -15.34
C ALA A 77 -15.46 -0.36 -16.04
N GLY A 78 -14.39 0.14 -16.68
CA GLY A 78 -14.42 1.41 -17.41
C GLY A 78 -14.73 2.64 -16.55
N SER A 79 -14.50 2.56 -15.22
CA SER A 79 -14.73 3.68 -14.31
C SER A 79 -13.65 4.74 -14.54
N ALA A 80 -13.96 5.77 -15.33
CA ALA A 80 -13.07 6.91 -15.55
C ALA A 80 -12.81 7.65 -14.21
N PRO A 81 -11.59 8.15 -13.95
CA PRO A 81 -11.38 9.06 -12.85
C PRO A 81 -12.15 10.35 -13.17
N SER A 82 -13.24 10.61 -12.44
CA SER A 82 -13.97 11.87 -12.53
C SER A 82 -13.11 13.00 -11.98
N GLY A 83 -12.22 13.52 -12.81
CA GLY A 83 -11.57 14.81 -12.62
C GLY A 83 -12.60 15.89 -12.90
N SER A 84 -13.06 16.58 -11.86
CA SER A 84 -13.91 17.75 -11.96
C SER A 84 -13.16 18.90 -12.65
N THR A 85 -13.31 19.06 -13.96
CA THR A 85 -12.96 20.30 -14.67
C THR A 85 -14.05 21.33 -14.38
N THR A 86 -14.00 21.98 -13.22
CA THR A 86 -14.74 23.24 -13.00
C THR A 86 -13.86 24.38 -13.48
N GLY A 87 -13.99 24.70 -14.77
CA GLY A 87 -13.26 25.79 -15.42
C GLY A 87 -13.89 26.18 -16.76
N GLN A 88 -15.20 25.98 -16.92
CA GLN A 88 -15.95 26.45 -18.08
C GLN A 88 -17.08 27.36 -17.60
N THR A 89 -16.73 28.60 -17.29
CA THR A 89 -17.67 29.70 -17.43
C THR A 89 -17.23 30.46 -18.68
N PRO A 90 -17.92 30.32 -19.82
CA PRO A 90 -17.78 31.26 -20.92
C PRO A 90 -18.44 32.56 -20.44
N SER A 91 -17.68 33.43 -19.78
CA SER A 91 -18.15 34.79 -19.54
C SER A 91 -18.16 35.51 -20.88
N GLY A 92 -19.37 35.83 -21.33
CA GLY A 92 -19.71 36.40 -22.62
C GLY A 92 -18.69 37.42 -23.13
N MET A 93 -18.22 37.13 -24.32
CA MET A 93 -17.85 38.10 -25.32
C MET A 93 -19.16 38.69 -25.86
N ASP A 94 -19.71 39.72 -25.22
CA ASP A 94 -20.79 40.54 -25.76
C ASP A 94 -20.46 42.02 -25.47
N ASP A 95 -20.08 42.73 -26.55
CA ASP A 95 -20.11 44.18 -26.87
C ASP A 95 -19.77 45.27 -25.82
#